data_AF-A0AAV3RE84-F1
#
_entry.id   AF-A0AAV3RE84-F1
#
_cell.length_a   1.000
_cell.length_b   1.000
_cell.length_c   1.000
_cell.angle_alpha   90.00
_cell.angle_beta   90.00
_cell.angle_gamma   90.00
#
_symmetry.space_group_name_H-M   'P 1'
#
loop_
_entity.id
_entity.type
_entity.pdbx_description
1 polymer ?
#
loop_
_entity_poly.entity_id
_entity_poly.type
_entity_poly.pdbx_seq_one_letter_code
_entity_poly.pdbx_strand_id
1 'polypeptide(L)'
;MSMIRALGRTLFAAAKTDTSASASAAGASMGRIAQNPLEEFFEVDRTMEAEKPVVYGRGWKASELRLKSWDDLNKLWYVLLKEKNMLMTQKQILDSRNLRFPNPEQYLKKRRPLEDDDILASHMVRKSMCRIKHVLTERAIDEPDPRRSAEMKRMINSL
;
A
#
# COMPACT_ATOMS: atom_id res chain seq x y z
N MET A 1 77.28 -19.06 -9.81
CA MET A 1 77.75 -20.19 -8.97
C MET A 1 77.08 -19.98 -7.61
N SER A 2 76.23 -20.86 -7.05
CA SER A 2 75.96 -22.28 -7.35
C SER A 2 74.48 -22.67 -7.10
N MET A 3 74.18 -23.96 -7.32
CA MET A 3 72.86 -24.62 -7.18
C MET A 3 72.85 -25.52 -5.89
N ILE A 4 71.80 -26.23 -5.45
CA ILE A 4 70.52 -26.63 -6.08
C ILE A 4 69.43 -27.01 -5.01
N ARG A 5 68.13 -26.93 -5.37
CA ARG A 5 66.91 -27.66 -4.86
C ARG A 5 66.81 -28.21 -3.42
N ALA A 6 65.63 -28.03 -2.80
CA ALA A 6 64.66 -29.10 -2.45
C ALA A 6 63.29 -28.46 -2.09
N LEU A 7 62.21 -28.69 -2.84
CA LEU A 7 61.21 -29.77 -2.68
C LEU A 7 60.50 -29.85 -1.31
N GLY A 8 59.22 -29.46 -1.31
CA GLY A 8 58.23 -29.78 -0.26
C GLY A 8 56.82 -29.62 -0.83
N ARG A 9 56.18 -30.73 -1.26
CA ARG A 9 54.80 -30.75 -1.79
C ARG A 9 53.87 -31.41 -0.78
N THR A 10 52.61 -30.97 -0.77
CA THR A 10 51.43 -31.62 -0.13
C THR A 10 51.46 -31.65 1.42
N LEU A 11 50.33 -31.64 2.14
CA LEU A 11 48.96 -32.08 1.81
C LEU A 11 47.87 -31.07 2.23
N PHE A 12 46.73 -31.10 1.53
CA PHE A 12 45.45 -30.63 2.06
C PHE A 12 45.01 -31.53 3.23
N ALA A 13 44.49 -30.95 4.31
CA ALA A 13 43.80 -31.68 5.38
C ALA A 13 42.43 -31.03 5.64
N ALA A 14 41.41 -31.86 5.84
CA ALA A 14 40.00 -31.44 5.73
C ALA A 14 39.33 -31.15 7.08
N ALA A 15 38.34 -30.26 7.01
CA ALA A 15 37.12 -30.19 7.83
C ALA A 15 37.21 -30.33 9.36
N LYS A 16 36.73 -29.29 10.05
CA LYS A 16 35.49 -29.38 10.84
C LYS A 16 34.80 -28.02 10.93
N THR A 17 33.49 -28.04 10.76
CA THR A 17 32.59 -26.91 10.94
C THR A 17 32.10 -26.90 12.38
N ASP A 18 32.41 -25.86 13.14
CA ASP A 18 31.68 -25.55 14.37
C ASP A 18 30.90 -24.26 14.16
N THR A 19 29.62 -24.44 13.85
CA THR A 19 28.64 -23.37 13.70
C THR A 19 28.49 -22.63 15.03
N SER A 20 29.10 -21.44 15.14
CA SER A 20 28.78 -20.51 16.21
C SER A 20 27.36 -19.98 15.99
N ALA A 21 26.37 -20.73 16.46
CA ALA A 21 24.98 -20.34 16.38
C ALA A 21 24.78 -19.00 17.10
N SER A 22 24.49 -17.95 16.34
CA SER A 22 23.98 -16.71 16.88
C SER A 22 22.67 -17.03 17.59
N ALA A 23 22.67 -17.02 18.92
CA ALA A 23 21.47 -17.24 19.71
C ALA A 23 20.50 -16.08 19.46
N SER A 24 19.61 -16.26 18.49
CA SER A 24 18.49 -15.35 18.23
C SER A 24 17.68 -15.23 19.51
N ALA A 25 17.80 -14.08 20.18
CA ALA A 25 17.07 -13.82 21.41
C ALA A 25 15.57 -13.93 21.13
N ALA A 26 14.95 -15.00 21.62
CA ALA A 26 13.52 -15.21 21.53
C ALA A 26 12.80 -14.23 22.46
N GLY A 27 12.70 -12.98 22.01
CA GLY A 27 11.90 -11.93 22.62
C GLY A 27 10.42 -12.23 22.45
N ALA A 28 9.91 -13.22 23.20
CA ALA A 28 8.49 -13.53 23.30
C ALA A 28 7.74 -12.47 24.12
N SER A 29 7.82 -11.22 23.70
CA SER A 29 6.92 -10.18 24.16
C SER A 29 5.65 -10.24 23.32
N MET A 30 4.57 -10.78 23.89
CA MET A 30 3.19 -10.53 23.43
C MET A 30 2.76 -9.06 23.73
N GLY A 31 3.71 -8.12 23.69
CA GLY A 31 3.43 -6.70 23.57
C GLY A 31 2.88 -6.45 22.17
N ARG A 32 1.88 -5.58 22.07
CA ARG A 32 1.37 -5.11 20.78
C ARG A 32 2.58 -4.67 19.95
N ILE A 33 2.72 -5.21 18.74
CA ILE A 33 3.78 -4.81 17.80
C ILE A 33 3.81 -3.29 17.81
N ALA A 34 4.98 -2.71 18.08
CA ALA A 34 5.20 -1.28 17.91
C ALA A 34 5.21 -1.02 16.40
N GLN A 35 4.01 -1.03 15.82
CA GLN A 35 3.75 -0.86 14.38
C GLN A 35 4.45 0.43 13.99
N ASN A 36 5.45 0.31 13.12
CA ASN A 36 6.20 1.47 12.70
C ASN A 36 5.21 2.34 11.92
N PRO A 37 5.01 3.63 12.27
CA PRO A 37 4.05 4.46 11.54
C PRO A 37 4.39 4.61 10.04
N LEU A 38 5.62 4.26 9.64
CA LEU A 38 6.03 4.18 8.23
C LEU A 38 5.58 2.88 7.53
N GLU A 39 5.29 1.80 8.24
CA GLU A 39 4.80 0.54 7.66
C GLU A 39 3.45 0.75 6.94
N GLU A 40 2.64 1.73 7.35
CA GLU A 40 1.35 2.04 6.71
C GLU A 40 1.47 2.61 5.28
N PHE A 41 2.68 2.99 4.83
CA PHE A 41 2.96 3.35 3.44
C PHE A 41 3.33 2.15 2.55
N PHE A 42 3.57 0.98 3.15
CA PHE A 42 4.05 -0.22 2.48
C PHE A 42 3.09 -1.39 2.74
N GLU A 43 3.07 -2.37 1.85
CA GLU A 43 2.24 -3.56 2.05
C GLU A 43 3.08 -4.67 2.66
N VAL A 44 2.93 -4.85 3.98
CA VAL A 44 3.68 -5.84 4.77
C VAL A 44 3.57 -7.27 4.19
N ASP A 45 2.42 -7.61 3.60
CA ASP A 45 2.14 -8.94 3.03
C ASP A 45 2.27 -9.03 1.49
N ARG A 46 2.49 -7.93 0.74
CA ARG A 46 2.71 -8.00 -0.72
C ARG A 46 4.20 -8.12 -1.07
N THR A 47 4.84 -9.17 -0.55
CA THR A 47 6.04 -9.73 -1.20
C THR A 47 5.65 -10.07 -2.64
N MET A 48 6.41 -9.57 -3.63
CA MET A 48 6.09 -9.70 -5.07
C MET A 48 6.13 -11.14 -5.63
N GLU A 49 6.32 -12.11 -4.75
CA GLU A 49 6.44 -13.55 -4.98
C GLU A 49 5.15 -14.31 -4.61
N ALA A 50 4.15 -13.62 -4.03
CA ALA A 50 2.87 -14.22 -3.69
C ALA A 50 2.04 -14.51 -4.96
N GLU A 51 2.10 -15.76 -5.43
CA GLU A 51 1.36 -16.34 -6.56
C GLU A 51 -0.19 -16.26 -6.45
N LYS A 52 -0.72 -15.64 -5.39
CA LYS A 52 -2.16 -15.48 -5.13
C LYS A 52 -2.68 -14.18 -5.74
N PRO A 53 -3.67 -14.24 -6.65
CA PRO A 53 -4.29 -13.04 -7.22
C PRO A 53 -4.94 -12.16 -6.13
N VAL A 54 -4.38 -10.96 -5.89
CA VAL A 54 -4.97 -9.92 -5.03
C VAL A 54 -6.25 -9.36 -5.65
N VAL A 55 -7.41 -9.85 -5.21
CA VAL A 55 -8.71 -9.41 -5.71
C VAL A 55 -9.07 -8.03 -5.14
N TYR A 56 -8.86 -6.98 -5.94
CA TYR A 56 -9.31 -5.63 -5.60
C TYR A 56 -10.85 -5.54 -5.56
N GLY A 57 -11.37 -4.91 -4.50
CA GLY A 57 -12.81 -4.78 -4.26
C GLY A 57 -13.53 -3.77 -5.17
N ARG A 58 -14.87 -3.79 -5.12
CA ARG A 58 -15.74 -2.86 -5.84
C ARG A 58 -15.73 -1.47 -5.18
N GLY A 59 -15.57 -0.40 -5.95
CA GLY A 59 -15.67 0.97 -5.43
C GLY A 59 -17.07 1.37 -4.91
N TRP A 60 -17.09 2.28 -3.93
CA TRP A 60 -18.31 2.78 -3.27
C TRP A 60 -19.25 3.53 -4.23
N LYS A 61 -20.55 3.26 -4.14
CA LYS A 61 -21.64 4.02 -4.82
C LYS A 61 -22.12 5.16 -3.94
N ALA A 62 -22.63 6.24 -4.57
CA ALA A 62 -23.23 7.37 -3.85
C ALA A 62 -24.43 6.95 -2.97
N SER A 63 -25.26 6.00 -3.43
CA SER A 63 -26.39 5.46 -2.67
C SER A 63 -25.97 4.78 -1.36
N GLU A 64 -24.84 4.10 -1.34
CA GLU A 64 -24.29 3.44 -0.15
C GLU A 64 -23.74 4.47 0.85
N LEU A 65 -23.12 5.54 0.34
CA LEU A 65 -22.55 6.63 1.14
C LEU A 65 -23.62 7.55 1.74
N ARG A 66 -24.75 7.77 1.06
CA ARG A 66 -25.89 8.57 1.56
C ARG A 66 -26.51 8.01 2.83
N LEU A 67 -26.34 6.72 3.13
CA LEU A 67 -26.84 6.05 4.32
C LEU A 67 -25.87 6.08 5.52
N LYS A 68 -24.71 6.74 5.41
CA LYS A 68 -23.66 6.77 6.46
C LYS A 68 -23.62 8.09 7.24
N SER A 69 -23.22 8.02 8.51
CA SER A 69 -23.06 9.22 9.35
C SER A 69 -21.92 10.12 8.83
N TRP A 70 -21.84 11.37 9.30
CA TRP A 70 -20.71 12.24 8.96
C TRP A 70 -19.38 11.66 9.45
N ASP A 71 -19.35 11.10 10.66
CA ASP A 71 -18.15 10.51 11.26
C ASP A 71 -17.70 9.24 10.53
N ASP A 72 -18.62 8.37 10.10
CA ASP A 72 -18.29 7.21 9.25
C ASP A 72 -17.70 7.64 7.91
N LEU A 73 -18.24 8.68 7.28
CA LEU A 73 -17.73 9.22 6.01
C LEU A 73 -16.36 9.87 6.18
N ASN A 74 -16.12 10.54 7.31
CA ASN A 74 -14.82 11.11 7.67
C ASN A 74 -13.77 10.00 7.94
N LYS A 75 -14.13 8.97 8.72
CA LYS A 75 -13.28 7.77 8.92
C LYS A 75 -12.95 7.07 7.60
N LEU A 76 -13.95 6.89 6.73
CA LEU A 76 -13.77 6.33 5.40
C LEU A 76 -12.87 7.19 4.51
N TRP A 77 -12.97 8.52 4.60
CA TRP A 77 -12.06 9.45 3.91
C TRP A 77 -10.61 9.19 4.30
N TYR A 78 -10.30 9.04 5.59
CA TYR A 78 -8.95 8.73 6.04
C TYR A 78 -8.47 7.33 5.60
N VAL A 79 -9.34 6.31 5.63
CA VAL A 79 -8.97 4.98 5.09
C VAL A 79 -8.61 5.07 3.60
N LEU A 80 -9.43 5.76 2.79
CA LEU A 80 -9.16 5.99 1.37
C LEU A 80 -7.93 6.87 1.13
N LEU A 81 -7.65 7.84 2.00
CA LEU A 81 -6.47 8.70 1.92
C LEU A 81 -5.17 7.90 2.15
N LYS A 82 -5.18 6.96 3.10
CA LYS A 82 -4.04 6.09 3.39
C LYS A 82 -3.78 5.11 2.24
N GLU A 83 -4.82 4.45 1.73
CA GLU A 83 -4.76 3.64 0.51
C GLU A 83 -4.16 4.43 -0.67
N LYS A 84 -4.62 5.67 -0.90
CA LYS A 84 -4.08 6.57 -1.93
C LYS A 84 -2.58 6.85 -1.73
N ASN A 85 -2.14 7.08 -0.49
CA ASN A 85 -0.74 7.38 -0.18
C ASN A 85 0.17 6.14 -0.35
N MET A 86 -0.31 4.96 0.05
CA MET A 86 0.34 3.67 -0.18
C MET A 86 0.51 3.42 -1.69
N LEU A 87 -0.57 3.52 -2.48
CA LEU A 87 -0.52 3.35 -3.94
C LEU A 87 0.42 4.37 -4.63
N MET A 88 0.47 5.62 -4.17
CA MET A 88 1.44 6.61 -4.68
C MET A 88 2.89 6.23 -4.33
N THR A 89 3.13 5.72 -3.12
CA THR A 89 4.45 5.26 -2.67
C THR A 89 4.94 4.09 -3.53
N GLN A 90 4.07 3.11 -3.79
CA GLN A 90 4.36 1.99 -4.69
C GLN A 90 4.69 2.45 -6.11
N LYS A 91 3.88 3.35 -6.68
CA LYS A 91 4.13 3.91 -8.00
C LYS A 91 5.51 4.58 -8.06
N GLN A 92 5.85 5.45 -7.10
CA GLN A 92 7.15 6.11 -7.10
C GLN A 92 8.33 5.15 -6.93
N ILE A 93 8.17 4.07 -6.15
CA ILE A 93 9.21 3.03 -6.02
C ILE A 93 9.43 2.32 -7.36
N LEU A 94 8.37 1.97 -8.07
CA LEU A 94 8.45 1.31 -9.38
C LEU A 94 9.06 2.24 -10.45
N ASP A 95 8.56 3.47 -10.54
CA ASP A 95 9.11 4.53 -11.41
C ASP A 95 10.61 4.73 -11.13
N SER A 96 11.03 4.82 -9.85
CA SER A 96 12.45 4.98 -9.45
C SER A 96 13.35 3.79 -9.76
N ARG A 97 12.77 2.57 -9.82
CA ARG A 97 13.47 1.34 -10.20
C ARG A 97 13.46 1.11 -11.72
N ASN A 98 12.88 2.05 -12.47
CA ASN A 98 12.67 1.95 -13.91
C ASN A 98 11.82 0.72 -14.32
N LEU A 99 11.05 0.18 -13.38
CA LEU A 99 10.15 -0.96 -13.54
C LEU A 99 8.73 -0.44 -13.78
N ARG A 100 8.09 -0.88 -14.87
CA ARG A 100 6.66 -0.62 -15.06
C ARG A 100 5.85 -1.41 -14.02
N PHE A 101 4.76 -0.82 -13.51
CA PHE A 101 3.86 -1.51 -12.58
C PHE A 101 3.41 -2.87 -13.15
N PRO A 102 3.38 -3.96 -12.36
CA PRO A 102 2.88 -5.25 -12.81
C PRO A 102 1.45 -5.12 -13.33
N ASN A 103 1.29 -5.21 -14.65
CA ASN A 103 0.11 -4.77 -15.37
C ASN A 103 -1.17 -5.49 -14.85
N PRO A 104 -2.27 -4.78 -14.49
CA PRO A 104 -3.51 -5.38 -13.98
C PRO A 104 -4.28 -6.31 -14.95
N GLU A 105 -3.70 -6.71 -16.07
CA GLU A 105 -4.34 -7.41 -17.20
C GLU A 105 -4.95 -8.79 -16.86
N GLN A 106 -4.66 -9.38 -15.71
CA GLN A 106 -5.39 -10.57 -15.23
C GLN A 106 -6.84 -10.24 -14.79
N TYR A 107 -7.20 -8.98 -14.55
CA TYR A 107 -8.45 -8.61 -13.85
C TYR A 107 -9.56 -7.97 -14.70
N LEU A 108 -9.27 -7.33 -15.84
CA LEU A 108 -10.28 -6.55 -16.58
C LEU A 108 -10.74 -7.16 -17.91
N LYS A 109 -10.90 -8.47 -17.96
CA LYS A 109 -11.44 -9.15 -19.15
C LYS A 109 -12.97 -8.97 -19.32
N LYS A 110 -13.42 -7.74 -19.61
CA LYS A 110 -14.60 -7.42 -20.46
C LYS A 110 -14.77 -5.91 -20.76
N ARG A 111 -14.18 -5.49 -21.89
CA ARG A 111 -14.68 -4.50 -22.86
C ARG A 111 -14.97 -3.07 -22.36
N ARG A 112 -13.93 -2.23 -22.35
CA ARG A 112 -13.95 -0.94 -23.08
C ARG A 112 -12.51 -0.49 -23.39
N PRO A 113 -12.18 -0.02 -24.61
CA PRO A 113 -10.90 0.63 -24.86
C PRO A 113 -10.97 2.11 -24.48
N LEU A 114 -10.00 2.59 -23.69
CA LEU A 114 -9.08 3.69 -24.02
C LEU A 114 -8.20 3.99 -22.80
N GLU A 115 -6.94 3.55 -22.90
CA GLU A 115 -5.74 3.84 -22.09
C GLU A 115 -5.76 3.70 -20.54
N ASP A 116 -4.70 3.03 -20.05
CA ASP A 116 -4.21 2.95 -18.66
C ASP A 116 -5.08 2.29 -17.57
N ASP A 117 -5.11 0.95 -17.51
CA ASP A 117 -5.76 0.20 -16.42
C ASP A 117 -5.02 0.29 -15.06
N ASP A 118 -3.76 0.74 -15.04
CA ASP A 118 -2.99 1.08 -13.82
C ASP A 118 -3.68 2.20 -13.00
N ILE A 119 -4.53 2.98 -13.68
CA ILE A 119 -5.39 3.99 -13.07
C ILE A 119 -6.43 3.33 -12.15
N LEU A 120 -6.90 2.10 -12.39
CA LEU A 120 -8.14 1.56 -11.82
C LEU A 120 -8.24 1.61 -10.29
N ALA A 121 -7.30 1.04 -9.53
CA ALA A 121 -7.39 1.01 -8.07
C ALA A 121 -7.36 2.44 -7.48
N SER A 122 -6.35 3.23 -7.87
CA SER A 122 -6.22 4.65 -7.53
C SER A 122 -7.46 5.48 -7.93
N HIS A 123 -8.09 5.13 -9.04
CA HIS A 123 -9.29 5.77 -9.59
C HIS A 123 -10.56 5.35 -8.87
N MET A 124 -10.68 4.11 -8.40
CA MET A 124 -11.77 3.71 -7.51
C MET A 124 -11.67 4.48 -6.19
N VAL A 125 -10.47 4.59 -5.61
CA VAL A 125 -10.20 5.40 -4.41
C VAL A 125 -10.56 6.86 -4.64
N ARG A 126 -10.01 7.51 -5.67
CA ARG A 126 -10.32 8.90 -6.04
C ARG A 126 -11.80 9.13 -6.36
N LYS A 127 -12.48 8.19 -7.01
CA LYS A 127 -13.93 8.25 -7.27
C LYS A 127 -14.75 8.12 -6.00
N SER A 128 -14.37 7.24 -5.08
CA SER A 128 -15.02 7.10 -3.78
C SER A 128 -14.84 8.37 -2.94
N MET A 129 -13.63 8.94 -2.90
CA MET A 129 -13.37 10.25 -2.30
C MET A 129 -14.27 11.35 -2.91
N CYS A 130 -14.29 11.48 -4.24
CA CYS A 130 -15.15 12.46 -4.93
C CYS A 130 -16.65 12.27 -4.58
N ARG A 131 -17.13 11.03 -4.49
CA ARG A 131 -18.51 10.73 -4.07
C ARG A 131 -18.80 11.09 -2.61
N ILE A 132 -17.82 10.93 -1.70
CA ILE A 132 -17.96 11.40 -0.31
C ILE A 132 -18.14 12.91 -0.29
N LYS A 133 -17.28 13.67 -0.98
CA LYS A 133 -17.44 15.13 -1.09
C LYS A 133 -18.78 15.53 -1.69
N HIS A 134 -19.23 14.85 -2.75
CA HIS A 134 -20.52 15.09 -3.37
C HIS A 134 -21.68 14.86 -2.38
N VAL A 135 -21.76 13.70 -1.72
CA VAL A 135 -22.83 13.37 -0.76
C VAL A 135 -22.83 14.30 0.46
N LEU A 136 -21.66 14.72 0.94
CA LEU A 136 -21.60 15.72 2.01
C LEU A 136 -22.05 17.11 1.52
N THR A 137 -21.79 17.45 0.26
CA THR A 137 -22.24 18.72 -0.35
C THR A 137 -23.74 18.72 -0.59
N GLU A 138 -24.35 17.60 -1.00
CA GLU A 138 -25.81 17.42 -1.06
C GLU A 138 -26.44 17.78 0.29
N ARG A 139 -25.98 17.14 1.37
CA ARG A 139 -26.46 17.40 2.74
C ARG A 139 -26.26 18.84 3.20
N ALA A 140 -25.17 19.49 2.77
CA ALA A 140 -24.92 20.90 3.11
C ALA A 140 -25.76 21.89 2.28
N ILE A 141 -26.42 21.44 1.21
CA ILE A 141 -27.42 22.22 0.45
C ILE A 141 -28.81 22.02 1.06
N ASP A 142 -29.12 20.81 1.53
CA ASP A 142 -30.40 20.48 2.18
C ASP A 142 -30.57 21.11 3.58
N GLU A 143 -29.47 21.49 4.25
CA GLU A 143 -29.50 22.15 5.57
C GLU A 143 -30.10 23.58 5.47
N PRO A 144 -31.22 23.88 6.15
CA PRO A 144 -31.94 25.15 5.97
C PRO A 144 -31.28 26.35 6.63
N ASP A 145 -30.40 26.18 7.62
CA ASP A 145 -29.64 27.27 8.23
C ASP A 145 -28.40 27.61 7.39
N PRO A 146 -28.29 28.84 6.83
CA PRO A 146 -27.13 29.26 6.05
C PRO A 146 -25.82 29.24 6.83
N ARG A 147 -25.84 29.43 8.16
CA ARG A 147 -24.61 29.42 8.99
C ARG A 147 -24.06 28.01 9.10
N ARG A 148 -24.90 27.06 9.52
CA ARG A 148 -24.54 25.63 9.59
C ARG A 148 -24.16 25.06 8.22
N SER A 149 -24.87 25.43 7.16
CA SER A 149 -24.51 25.09 5.78
C SER A 149 -23.10 25.60 5.41
N ALA A 150 -22.73 26.82 5.79
CA ALA A 150 -21.40 27.38 5.54
C ALA A 150 -20.30 26.67 6.34
N GLU A 151 -20.56 26.29 7.59
CA GLU A 151 -19.63 25.48 8.39
C GLU A 151 -19.41 24.10 7.79
N MET A 152 -20.49 23.40 7.40
CA MET A 152 -20.39 22.11 6.70
C MET A 152 -19.55 22.23 5.41
N LYS A 153 -19.78 23.27 4.59
CA LYS A 153 -19.00 23.53 3.37
C LYS A 153 -17.52 23.80 3.67
N ARG A 154 -17.19 24.50 4.75
CA ARG A 154 -15.79 24.68 5.20
C ARG A 154 -15.15 23.34 5.57
N MET A 155 -15.84 22.51 6.35
CA MET A 155 -15.36 21.17 6.73
C MET A 155 -15.15 20.27 5.49
N ILE A 156 -16.08 20.27 4.54
CA ILE A 156 -15.98 19.49 3.29
C ILE A 156 -14.79 19.93 2.42
N ASN A 157 -14.47 21.22 2.41
CA ASN A 157 -13.30 21.74 1.70
C ASN A 157 -11.98 21.39 2.38
N SER A 158 -11.98 21.17 3.71
CA SER A 158 -10.79 20.75 4.46
C SER A 158 -10.46 19.24 4.38
N LEU A 159 -11.35 18.43 3.80
CA LEU A 159 -11.12 17.00 3.54
C LEU A 159 -10.13 16.79 2.37
#